data_AF-A0A7S1Q0L4-F1
#
_entry.id   AF-A0A7S1Q0L4-F1
#
_cell.length_a   1.000
_cell.length_b   1.000
_cell.length_c   1.000
_cell.angle_alpha   90.00
_cell.angle_beta   90.00
_cell.angle_gamma   90.00
#
_symmetry.space_group_name_H-M   'P 1'
#
loop_
_entity.id
_entity.type
_entity.pdbx_description
1 polymer ?
#
loop_
_entity_poly.entity_id
_entity_poly.type
_entity_poly.pdbx_seq_one_letter_code
_entity_poly.pdbx_strand_id
1 'polypeptide(L)'
;MHNIRELADCWGKKFQSVISLYAWVSVLAAVMYFCKYYLSGHSTVTVPGVGDYLLTQHLLWVISTPSQWFVFKHICTKANNDEMVPIYLHTVMVQVFGMAMYFVGNTPMRWFCFMASSWCFAVSFTLGFRLKLSKDMDFVGTQMRRLMLGVGLAFPTVVLLRWCGLMDPWTEQVLAFTCLDVLSKSVTFSAILASRLIAAWARINGTVQLVFSSQDMMFEVDENWQLMNVLNEAASKSAIAARFGEVAHFTSLCINDEHRARLVQAGCRADSQHMGALTPKCAVVFRLPGDS
;
A
#
# COMPACT_ATOMS: atom_id res chain seq x y z
N MET A 1 -10.90 -18.73 12.94
CA MET A 1 -10.02 -17.60 13.34
C MET A 1 -8.90 -17.37 12.30
N HIS A 2 -9.24 -17.17 11.02
CA HIS A 2 -8.23 -17.04 9.96
C HIS A 2 -7.71 -15.58 9.80
N ASN A 3 -8.49 -14.59 10.23
CA ASN A 3 -8.21 -13.15 10.04
C ASN A 3 -7.42 -12.49 11.18
N ILE A 4 -7.49 -13.04 12.40
CA ILE A 4 -6.62 -12.62 13.51
C ILE A 4 -5.12 -12.83 13.17
N ARG A 5 -4.81 -13.82 12.30
CA ARG A 5 -3.47 -13.98 11.72
C ARG A 5 -3.09 -12.89 10.71
N GLU A 6 -4.03 -12.32 9.97
CA GLU A 6 -3.76 -11.18 9.06
C GLU A 6 -3.47 -9.90 9.86
N LEU A 7 -4.14 -9.71 11.01
CA LEU A 7 -3.87 -8.62 11.97
C LEU A 7 -2.50 -8.76 12.67
N ALA A 8 -2.05 -9.98 12.94
CA ALA A 8 -0.70 -10.24 13.46
C ALA A 8 0.42 -9.91 12.46
N ASP A 9 0.13 -9.88 11.16
CA ASP A 9 1.08 -9.56 10.08
C ASP A 9 1.28 -8.04 9.89
N CYS A 10 0.78 -7.20 10.82
CA CYS A 10 1.04 -5.75 10.88
C CYS A 10 2.53 -5.37 10.85
N TRP A 11 3.41 -6.29 11.26
CA TRP A 11 4.88 -6.17 11.19
C TRP A 11 5.52 -7.33 10.39
N GLY A 12 4.70 -7.99 9.58
CA GLY A 12 5.00 -9.26 8.93
C GLY A 12 6.14 -9.26 7.92
N LYS A 13 6.63 -10.46 7.60
CA LYS A 13 7.68 -10.69 6.58
C LYS A 13 7.34 -10.07 5.23
N LYS A 14 6.06 -10.04 4.86
CA LYS A 14 5.57 -9.42 3.60
C LYS A 14 5.86 -7.92 3.56
N PHE A 15 5.68 -7.22 4.68
CA PHE A 15 5.95 -5.78 4.75
C PHE A 15 7.42 -5.44 4.63
N GLN A 16 8.24 -6.16 5.40
CA GLN A 16 9.68 -5.98 5.38
C GLN A 16 10.25 -6.23 3.99
N SER A 17 9.73 -7.25 3.28
CA SER A 17 10.07 -7.51 1.88
C SER A 17 9.71 -6.34 0.97
N VAL A 18 8.51 -5.78 1.11
CA VAL A 18 8.03 -4.64 0.30
C VAL A 18 8.84 -3.36 0.56
N ILE A 19 9.12 -3.03 1.83
CA ILE A 19 9.98 -1.88 2.17
C ILE A 19 11.39 -2.09 1.66
N SER A 20 11.95 -3.28 1.87
CA SER A 20 13.31 -3.60 1.44
C SER A 20 13.44 -3.44 -0.08
N LEU A 21 12.49 -4.01 -0.85
CA LEU A 21 12.46 -3.84 -2.30
C LEU A 21 12.36 -2.37 -2.71
N TYR A 22 11.44 -1.61 -2.09
CA TYR A 22 11.27 -0.19 -2.41
C TYR A 22 12.53 0.63 -2.07
N ALA A 23 13.18 0.35 -0.95
CA ALA A 23 14.44 0.97 -0.56
C ALA A 23 15.55 0.65 -1.58
N TRP A 24 15.69 -0.61 -1.98
CA TRP A 24 16.64 -1.03 -3.02
C TRP A 24 16.41 -0.30 -4.34
N VAL A 25 15.16 -0.21 -4.81
CA VAL A 25 14.81 0.51 -6.05
C VAL A 25 15.11 2.01 -5.92
N SER A 26 14.92 2.59 -4.74
CA SER A 26 15.19 4.01 -4.49
C SER A 26 16.69 4.31 -4.41
N VAL A 27 17.47 3.43 -3.78
CA VAL A 27 18.93 3.50 -3.76
C VAL A 27 19.49 3.32 -5.17
N LEU A 28 19.00 2.33 -5.93
CA LEU A 28 19.39 2.14 -7.32
C LEU A 28 19.11 3.41 -8.16
N ALA A 29 17.92 4.00 -8.01
CA ALA A 29 17.59 5.26 -8.66
C ALA A 29 18.57 6.37 -8.27
N ALA A 30 18.81 6.57 -6.97
CA ALA A 30 19.74 7.59 -6.48
C ALA A 30 21.15 7.40 -7.03
N VAL A 31 21.67 6.17 -7.05
CA VAL A 31 22.97 5.83 -7.65
C VAL A 31 22.98 6.14 -9.14
N MET A 32 21.91 5.79 -9.88
CA MET A 32 21.84 6.06 -11.31
C MET A 32 21.75 7.57 -11.62
N TYR A 33 21.02 8.35 -10.83
CA TYR A 33 21.00 9.82 -10.96
C TYR A 33 22.34 10.44 -10.54
N PHE A 34 23.00 9.91 -9.52
CA PHE A 34 24.34 10.33 -9.12
C PHE A 34 25.35 10.07 -10.24
N CYS A 35 25.38 8.85 -10.79
CA CYS A 35 26.22 8.50 -11.94
C CYS A 35 25.92 9.40 -13.14
N LYS A 36 24.63 9.69 -13.42
CA LYS A 36 24.23 10.63 -14.47
C LYS A 36 24.83 12.03 -14.27
N TYR A 37 24.80 12.57 -13.05
CA TYR A 37 25.26 13.93 -12.78
C TYR A 37 26.79 14.04 -12.73
N TYR A 38 27.48 13.06 -12.15
CA TYR A 38 28.92 13.11 -11.90
C TYR A 38 29.78 12.36 -12.93
N LEU A 39 29.22 11.39 -13.66
CA LEU A 39 29.93 10.56 -14.66
C LEU A 39 29.41 10.79 -16.08
N SER A 40 28.93 12.02 -16.34
CA SER A 40 28.17 12.45 -17.53
C SER A 40 28.65 11.91 -18.87
N GLY A 41 29.96 11.68 -19.06
CA GLY A 41 30.52 11.13 -20.30
C GLY A 41 30.24 9.66 -20.61
N HIS A 42 29.78 8.84 -19.65
CA HIS A 42 29.58 7.39 -19.86
C HIS A 42 28.11 6.95 -19.94
N SER A 43 27.17 7.86 -19.70
CA SER A 43 25.73 7.54 -19.57
C SER A 43 24.84 8.14 -20.66
N THR A 44 25.42 8.94 -21.55
CA THR A 44 24.72 9.57 -22.68
C THR A 44 25.06 8.83 -23.98
N VAL A 45 24.03 8.60 -24.79
CA VAL A 45 24.18 8.11 -26.16
C VAL A 45 23.75 9.25 -27.08
N THR A 46 24.63 9.70 -27.96
CA THR A 46 24.28 10.72 -28.95
C THR A 46 23.50 10.06 -30.09
N VAL A 47 22.22 10.42 -30.21
CA VAL A 47 21.30 9.84 -31.19
C VAL A 47 21.06 10.84 -32.33
N PRO A 48 21.27 10.44 -33.60
CA PRO A 48 21.06 11.31 -34.75
C PRO A 48 19.66 11.93 -34.79
N GLY A 49 19.59 13.26 -34.84
CA GLY A 49 18.34 14.03 -34.88
C GLY A 49 17.57 14.14 -33.56
N VAL A 50 18.10 13.57 -32.47
CA VAL A 50 17.52 13.66 -31.11
C VAL A 50 18.47 14.40 -30.16
N GLY A 51 19.79 14.27 -30.38
CA GLY A 51 20.83 14.80 -29.49
C GLY A 51 21.24 13.77 -28.45
N ASP A 52 21.79 14.25 -27.32
CA ASP A 52 22.19 13.36 -26.24
C ASP A 52 20.97 12.76 -25.52
N TYR A 53 21.02 11.45 -25.35
CA TYR A 53 19.94 10.66 -24.76
C TYR A 53 20.45 9.80 -23.61
N LEU A 54 19.78 9.92 -22.47
CA LEU A 54 20.11 9.20 -21.23
C LEU A 54 19.44 7.82 -21.18
N LEU A 55 20.08 6.84 -21.80
CA LEU A 55 19.59 5.44 -21.84
C LEU A 55 19.41 4.84 -20.44
N THR A 56 20.29 5.20 -19.50
CA THR A 56 20.28 4.71 -18.12
C THR A 56 18.94 4.96 -17.42
N GLN A 57 18.24 6.05 -17.76
CA GLN A 57 16.95 6.37 -17.16
C GLN A 57 15.85 5.37 -17.53
N HIS A 58 15.80 4.93 -18.79
CA HIS A 58 14.83 3.91 -19.17
C HIS A 58 15.20 2.53 -18.62
N LEU A 59 16.48 2.19 -18.51
CA LEU A 59 16.92 0.97 -17.84
C LEU A 59 16.48 0.94 -16.37
N LEU A 60 16.59 2.08 -15.67
CA LEU A 60 16.04 2.23 -14.33
C LEU A 60 14.53 1.97 -14.33
N TRP A 61 13.80 2.58 -15.25
CA TRP A 61 12.34 2.44 -15.32
C TRP A 61 11.87 1.04 -15.67
N VAL A 62 12.61 0.28 -16.48
CA VAL A 62 12.33 -1.15 -16.75
C VAL A 62 12.28 -1.96 -15.45
N ILE A 63 13.09 -1.60 -14.45
CA ILE A 63 13.14 -2.28 -13.16
C ILE A 63 12.18 -1.64 -12.15
N SER A 64 12.18 -0.32 -12.06
CA SER A 64 11.46 0.41 -11.01
C SER A 64 9.95 0.39 -11.22
N THR A 65 9.46 0.49 -12.46
CA THR A 65 8.02 0.57 -12.73
C THR A 65 7.29 -0.76 -12.47
N PRO A 66 7.77 -1.95 -12.87
CA PRO A 66 7.17 -3.21 -12.44
C PRO A 66 7.28 -3.42 -10.92
N SER A 67 8.39 -2.97 -10.31
CA SER A 67 8.56 -3.06 -8.85
C SER A 67 7.51 -2.24 -8.10
N GLN A 68 7.11 -1.06 -8.61
CA GLN A 68 6.00 -0.29 -8.02
C GLN A 68 4.66 -1.04 -8.12
N TRP A 69 4.38 -1.73 -9.23
CA TRP A 69 3.20 -2.59 -9.35
C TRP A 69 3.25 -3.79 -8.40
N PHE A 70 4.44 -4.36 -8.17
CA PHE A 70 4.63 -5.42 -7.20
C PHE A 70 4.35 -4.93 -5.77
N VAL A 71 4.87 -3.76 -5.41
CA VAL A 71 4.58 -3.07 -4.14
C VAL A 71 3.07 -2.85 -4.00
N PHE A 72 2.41 -2.30 -5.03
CA PHE A 72 0.97 -2.08 -5.05
C PHE A 72 0.19 -3.38 -4.83
N LYS A 73 0.57 -4.46 -5.53
CA LYS A 73 -0.04 -5.78 -5.39
C LYS A 73 -0.03 -6.23 -3.94
N HIS A 74 1.14 -6.18 -3.30
CA HIS A 74 1.32 -6.69 -1.94
C HIS A 74 0.65 -5.85 -0.85
N ILE A 75 0.40 -4.57 -1.12
CA ILE A 75 -0.18 -3.66 -0.12
C ILE A 75 -1.68 -3.55 -0.29
N CYS A 76 -2.15 -3.32 -1.52
CA CYS A 76 -3.51 -2.86 -1.78
C CYS A 76 -4.42 -3.97 -2.34
N THR A 77 -3.86 -5.09 -2.82
CA THR A 77 -4.62 -6.10 -3.56
C THR A 77 -4.54 -7.48 -2.94
N LYS A 78 -5.48 -8.36 -3.32
CA LYS A 78 -5.40 -9.81 -3.08
C LYS A 78 -5.07 -10.58 -4.37
N ALA A 79 -4.49 -9.91 -5.36
CA ALA A 79 -4.26 -10.49 -6.68
C ALA A 79 -3.19 -11.59 -6.66
N ASN A 80 -3.37 -12.61 -7.48
CA ASN A 80 -2.40 -13.69 -7.67
C ASN A 80 -1.26 -13.26 -8.60
N ASN A 81 -0.20 -14.07 -8.69
CA ASN A 81 0.92 -13.78 -9.61
C ASN A 81 0.46 -13.77 -11.07
N ASP A 82 -0.42 -14.69 -11.45
CA ASP A 82 -0.89 -14.83 -12.84
C ASP A 82 -1.65 -13.59 -13.33
N GLU A 83 -2.38 -12.91 -12.42
CA GLU A 83 -3.07 -11.64 -12.73
C GLU A 83 -2.09 -10.47 -12.89
N MET A 84 -0.91 -10.56 -12.27
CA MET A 84 0.08 -9.49 -12.25
C MET A 84 1.11 -9.60 -13.38
N VAL A 85 1.45 -10.81 -13.82
CA VAL A 85 2.36 -11.06 -14.96
C VAL A 85 2.03 -10.19 -16.18
N PRO A 86 0.77 -10.12 -16.68
CA PRO A 86 0.48 -9.28 -17.84
C PRO A 86 0.69 -7.79 -17.55
N ILE A 87 0.44 -7.31 -16.33
CA ILE A 87 0.70 -5.91 -15.94
C ILE A 87 2.21 -5.63 -15.99
N TYR A 88 3.03 -6.51 -15.43
CA TYR A 88 4.50 -6.36 -15.46
C TYR A 88 5.03 -6.38 -16.89
N LEU A 89 4.56 -7.32 -17.72
CA LEU A 89 4.98 -7.44 -19.10
C LEU A 89 4.66 -6.17 -19.90
N HIS A 90 3.41 -5.67 -19.81
CA HIS A 90 3.04 -4.44 -20.50
C HIS A 90 3.84 -3.24 -19.97
N THR A 91 4.10 -3.17 -18.67
CA THR A 91 4.92 -2.11 -18.07
C THR A 91 6.35 -2.12 -18.60
N VAL A 92 6.97 -3.30 -18.75
CA VAL A 92 8.29 -3.43 -19.38
C VAL A 92 8.21 -3.03 -20.86
N MET A 93 7.18 -3.45 -21.59
CA MET A 93 7.00 -3.11 -23.01
C MET A 93 6.83 -1.60 -23.24
N VAL A 94 6.17 -0.86 -22.32
CA VAL A 94 6.12 0.61 -22.35
C VAL A 94 7.53 1.18 -22.47
N GLN A 95 8.46 0.70 -21.64
CA GLN A 95 9.83 1.18 -21.61
C GLN A 95 10.64 0.72 -22.82
N VAL A 96 10.46 -0.52 -23.27
CA VAL A 96 11.13 -1.05 -24.47
C VAL A 96 10.74 -0.24 -25.71
N PHE A 97 9.45 -0.02 -25.93
CA PHE A 97 8.99 0.81 -27.06
C PHE A 97 9.38 2.28 -26.89
N GLY A 98 9.37 2.80 -25.67
CA GLY A 98 9.82 4.15 -25.35
C GLY A 98 11.31 4.36 -25.68
N MET A 99 12.16 3.38 -25.38
CA MET A 99 13.58 3.40 -25.80
C MET A 99 13.72 3.28 -27.31
N ALA A 100 13.06 2.28 -27.92
CA ALA A 100 13.16 2.01 -29.37
C ALA A 100 12.80 3.24 -30.21
N MET A 101 11.80 4.01 -29.77
CA MET A 101 11.39 5.27 -30.40
C MET A 101 12.55 6.26 -30.61
N TYR A 102 13.54 6.31 -29.72
CA TYR A 102 14.69 7.19 -29.89
C TYR A 102 15.74 6.63 -30.86
N PHE A 103 15.94 5.31 -30.89
CA PHE A 103 16.96 4.67 -31.74
C PHE A 103 16.55 4.52 -33.19
N VAL A 104 15.26 4.63 -33.50
CA VAL A 104 14.79 4.52 -34.89
C VAL A 104 15.02 5.83 -35.66
N GLY A 105 15.64 5.72 -36.84
CA GLY A 105 15.91 6.87 -37.72
C GLY A 105 14.72 7.38 -38.53
N ASN A 106 13.65 6.59 -38.68
CA ASN A 106 12.49 6.94 -39.53
C ASN A 106 11.29 7.44 -38.70
N THR A 107 10.74 8.61 -39.04
CA THR A 107 9.62 9.28 -38.34
C THR A 107 8.36 8.42 -38.18
N PRO A 108 7.80 7.78 -39.23
CA PRO A 108 6.70 6.82 -39.10
C PRO A 108 6.91 5.75 -38.02
N MET A 109 8.11 5.20 -37.94
CA MET A 109 8.41 4.14 -36.98
C MET A 109 8.58 4.70 -35.55
N ARG A 110 9.03 5.96 -35.39
CA ARG A 110 8.98 6.65 -34.09
C ARG A 110 7.54 6.80 -33.61
N TRP A 111 6.63 7.22 -34.47
CA TRP A 111 5.20 7.31 -34.13
C TRP A 111 4.60 5.95 -33.80
N PHE A 112 4.94 4.91 -34.55
CA PHE A 112 4.53 3.54 -34.23
C PHE A 112 5.01 3.12 -32.83
N CYS A 113 6.29 3.30 -32.51
CA CYS A 113 6.84 2.99 -31.18
C CYS A 113 6.15 3.80 -30.07
N PHE A 114 5.92 5.10 -30.29
CA PHE A 114 5.20 5.95 -29.34
C PHE A 114 3.77 5.46 -29.07
N MET A 115 3.03 5.14 -30.13
CA MET A 115 1.65 4.64 -30.03
C MET A 115 1.61 3.25 -29.38
N ALA A 116 2.55 2.36 -29.71
CA ALA A 116 2.68 1.05 -29.08
C ALA A 116 3.00 1.17 -27.58
N SER A 117 3.92 2.06 -27.21
CA SER A 117 4.23 2.36 -25.80
C SER A 117 3.01 2.89 -25.06
N SER A 118 2.29 3.86 -25.64
CA SER A 118 1.07 4.45 -25.08
C SER A 118 -0.06 3.43 -24.95
N TRP A 119 -0.20 2.53 -25.91
CA TRP A 119 -1.13 1.41 -25.85
C TRP A 119 -0.79 0.45 -24.71
N CYS A 120 0.47 0.02 -24.59
CA CYS A 120 0.91 -0.82 -23.48
C CYS A 120 0.68 -0.14 -22.12
N PHE A 121 0.88 1.17 -22.03
CA PHE A 121 0.60 1.96 -20.85
C PHE A 121 -0.89 1.90 -20.50
N ALA A 122 -1.76 2.19 -21.46
CA ALA A 122 -3.21 2.13 -21.26
C ALA A 122 -3.68 0.72 -20.85
N VAL A 123 -3.14 -0.33 -21.47
CA VAL A 123 -3.45 -1.73 -21.12
C VAL A 123 -2.99 -2.06 -19.70
N SER A 124 -1.75 -1.70 -19.33
CA SER A 124 -1.21 -1.96 -17.99
C SER A 124 -2.06 -1.32 -16.89
N PHE A 125 -2.48 -0.07 -17.07
CA PHE A 125 -3.37 0.61 -16.14
C PHE A 125 -4.78 0.02 -16.17
N THR A 126 -5.34 -0.27 -17.35
CA THR A 126 -6.68 -0.91 -17.45
C THR A 126 -6.73 -2.22 -16.67
N LEU A 127 -5.71 -3.06 -16.81
CA LEU A 127 -5.57 -4.29 -16.03
C LEU A 127 -5.38 -3.98 -14.54
N GLY A 128 -4.51 -3.02 -14.20
CA GLY A 128 -4.26 -2.58 -12.83
C GLY A 128 -5.52 -2.08 -12.11
N PHE A 129 -6.40 -1.34 -12.79
CA PHE A 129 -7.68 -0.85 -12.27
C PHE A 129 -8.70 -1.98 -12.07
N ARG A 130 -8.62 -3.07 -12.85
CA ARG A 130 -9.49 -4.25 -12.71
C ARG A 130 -9.11 -5.16 -11.54
N LEU A 131 -7.90 -5.04 -10.99
CA LEU A 131 -7.49 -5.87 -9.85
C LEU A 131 -8.40 -5.62 -8.64
N LYS A 132 -8.80 -6.70 -7.96
CA LYS A 132 -9.60 -6.60 -6.73
C LYS A 132 -8.76 -6.03 -5.59
N LEU A 133 -9.20 -4.88 -5.08
CA LEU A 133 -8.61 -4.25 -3.89
C LEU A 133 -9.04 -5.00 -2.63
N SER A 134 -8.16 -5.02 -1.63
CA SER A 134 -8.52 -5.44 -0.28
C SER A 134 -9.50 -4.42 0.31
N LYS A 135 -10.57 -4.88 0.97
CA LYS A 135 -11.63 -4.01 1.51
C LYS A 135 -11.07 -2.87 2.39
N ASP A 136 -10.13 -3.19 3.27
CA ASP A 136 -9.53 -2.21 4.19
C ASP A 136 -8.60 -1.21 3.49
N MET A 137 -8.17 -1.52 2.27
CA MET A 137 -7.23 -0.73 1.49
C MET A 137 -7.90 -0.10 0.26
N ASP A 138 -9.22 -0.18 0.12
CA ASP A 138 -9.94 0.24 -1.09
C ASP A 138 -9.72 1.74 -1.37
N PHE A 139 -9.81 2.57 -0.34
CA PHE A 139 -9.57 4.00 -0.45
C PHE A 139 -8.13 4.30 -0.89
N VAL A 140 -7.13 3.78 -0.18
CA VAL A 140 -5.70 4.02 -0.50
C VAL A 140 -5.35 3.46 -1.87
N GLY A 141 -5.79 2.25 -2.18
CA GLY A 141 -5.56 1.60 -3.46
C GLY A 141 -6.15 2.38 -4.62
N THR A 142 -7.36 2.91 -4.46
CA THR A 142 -8.02 3.74 -5.47
C THR A 142 -7.30 5.07 -5.68
N GLN A 143 -6.92 5.76 -4.59
CA GLN A 143 -6.18 7.02 -4.70
C GLN A 143 -4.80 6.82 -5.33
N MET A 144 -4.09 5.77 -4.92
CA MET A 144 -2.78 5.43 -5.49
C MET A 144 -2.87 5.17 -7.00
N ARG A 145 -3.86 4.40 -7.47
CA ARG A 145 -4.06 4.16 -8.92
C ARG A 145 -4.29 5.46 -9.68
N ARG A 146 -5.12 6.37 -9.16
CA ARG A 146 -5.42 7.66 -9.80
C ARG A 146 -4.19 8.55 -9.87
N LEU A 147 -3.44 8.66 -8.77
CA LEU A 147 -2.21 9.46 -8.72
C LEU A 147 -1.11 8.87 -9.62
N MET A 148 -0.92 7.55 -9.60
CA MET A 148 0.02 6.87 -10.50
C MET A 148 -0.37 7.03 -11.96
N LEU A 149 -1.66 6.99 -12.31
CA LEU A 149 -2.13 7.25 -13.67
C LEU A 149 -1.83 8.70 -14.07
N GLY A 150 -2.14 9.67 -13.21
CA GLY A 150 -1.89 11.09 -13.47
C GLY A 150 -0.41 11.39 -13.69
N VAL A 151 0.45 10.91 -12.78
CA VAL A 151 1.91 11.04 -12.93
C VAL A 151 2.42 10.27 -14.16
N GLY A 152 1.88 9.07 -14.39
CA GLY A 152 2.21 8.21 -15.53
C GLY A 152 1.90 8.86 -16.89
N LEU A 153 0.77 9.55 -17.00
CA LEU A 153 0.37 10.30 -18.20
C LEU A 153 1.27 11.51 -18.48
N ALA A 154 1.91 12.08 -17.45
CA ALA A 154 2.79 13.21 -17.63
C ALA A 154 4.06 12.85 -18.42
N PHE A 155 4.54 11.60 -18.33
CA PHE A 155 5.72 11.13 -19.08
C PHE A 155 5.55 11.23 -20.61
N PRO A 156 4.54 10.62 -21.25
CA PRO A 156 4.33 10.77 -22.69
C PRO A 156 3.99 12.21 -23.08
N THR A 157 3.32 12.99 -22.22
CA THR A 157 3.09 14.43 -22.48
C THR A 157 4.41 15.19 -22.59
N VAL A 158 5.37 14.95 -21.68
CA VAL A 158 6.70 15.57 -21.72
C VAL A 158 7.44 15.22 -23.01
N VAL A 159 7.36 13.95 -23.46
CA VAL A 159 7.92 13.53 -24.75
C VAL A 159 7.28 14.29 -25.93
N LEU A 160 5.96 14.43 -25.94
CA LEU A 160 5.25 15.18 -26.99
C LEU A 160 5.63 16.67 -26.99
N LEU A 161 5.78 17.29 -25.81
CA LEU A 161 6.25 18.67 -25.71
C LEU A 161 7.66 18.85 -26.29
N ARG A 162 8.56 17.88 -26.06
CA ARG A 162 9.89 17.84 -26.69
C ARG A 162 9.77 17.74 -28.21
N TRP A 163 8.91 16.86 -28.72
CA TRP A 163 8.71 16.68 -30.16
C TRP A 163 8.11 17.90 -30.87
N CYS A 164 7.24 18.64 -30.17
CA CYS A 164 6.72 19.91 -30.65
C CYS A 164 7.74 21.07 -30.56
N GLY A 165 8.95 20.83 -30.03
CA GLY A 165 9.97 21.86 -29.85
C GLY A 165 9.67 22.85 -28.72
N LEU A 166 8.70 22.54 -27.85
CA LEU A 166 8.33 23.39 -26.70
C LEU A 166 9.22 23.17 -25.48
N MET A 167 10.02 22.11 -25.49
CA MET A 167 10.91 21.73 -24.40
C MET A 167 12.26 21.28 -24.95
N ASP A 168 13.35 21.80 -24.39
CA ASP A 168 14.70 21.40 -24.76
C ASP A 168 15.07 20.03 -24.15
N PRO A 169 16.03 19.30 -24.74
CA PRO A 169 16.44 17.97 -24.26
C PRO A 169 16.90 17.94 -22.80
N TRP A 170 17.55 19.01 -22.33
CA TRP A 170 18.06 19.07 -20.96
C TRP A 170 16.91 19.22 -19.97
N THR A 171 15.98 20.14 -20.22
CA THR A 171 14.79 20.35 -19.38
C THR A 171 13.94 19.09 -19.32
N GLU A 172 13.75 18.39 -20.43
CA GLU A 172 13.00 17.14 -20.47
C GLU A 172 13.67 16.04 -19.63
N GLN A 173 14.93 15.72 -19.92
CA GLN A 173 15.60 14.56 -19.33
C GLN A 173 16.09 14.81 -17.90
N VAL A 174 16.55 16.03 -17.59
CA VAL A 174 17.12 16.38 -16.29
C VAL A 174 16.08 16.91 -15.33
N LEU A 175 15.24 17.85 -15.75
CA LEU A 175 14.26 18.45 -14.85
C LEU A 175 12.96 17.64 -14.82
N ALA A 176 12.25 17.56 -15.94
CA ALA A 176 10.90 17.00 -15.99
C ALA A 176 10.87 15.52 -15.60
N PHE A 177 11.69 14.67 -16.21
CA PHE A 177 11.71 13.25 -15.88
C PHE A 177 12.22 12.95 -14.47
N THR A 178 13.19 13.70 -13.95
CA THR A 178 13.65 13.51 -12.56
C THR A 178 12.55 13.90 -11.57
N CYS A 179 11.88 15.04 -11.78
CA CYS A 179 10.74 15.45 -10.95
C CYS A 179 9.60 14.43 -10.99
N LEU A 180 9.22 13.95 -12.19
CA LEU A 180 8.17 12.94 -12.34
C LEU A 180 8.55 11.61 -11.67
N ASP A 181 9.82 11.22 -11.74
CA ASP A 181 10.30 10.00 -11.11
C ASP A 181 10.30 10.11 -9.57
N VAL A 182 10.71 11.26 -9.02
CA VAL A 182 10.59 11.54 -7.58
C VAL A 182 9.12 11.53 -7.15
N LEU A 183 8.22 12.16 -7.91
CA LEU A 183 6.79 12.18 -7.62
C LEU A 183 6.18 10.77 -7.65
N SER A 184 6.46 9.99 -8.69
CA SER A 184 5.98 8.60 -8.83
C SER A 184 6.43 7.73 -7.65
N LYS A 185 7.72 7.82 -7.30
CA LYS A 185 8.28 7.13 -6.14
C LYS A 185 7.62 7.62 -4.85
N SER A 186 7.45 8.92 -4.66
CA SER A 186 6.84 9.50 -3.45
C SER A 186 5.38 9.07 -3.27
N VAL A 187 4.61 8.98 -4.35
CA VAL A 187 3.24 8.43 -4.33
C VAL A 187 3.24 6.99 -3.83
N THR A 188 4.15 6.17 -4.36
CA THR A 188 4.28 4.77 -3.94
C THR A 188 4.66 4.67 -2.47
N PHE A 189 5.63 5.46 -2.01
CA PHE A 189 6.04 5.49 -0.60
C PHE A 189 4.92 5.96 0.34
N SER A 190 4.20 7.00 -0.06
CA SER A 190 3.06 7.51 0.70
C SER A 190 1.97 6.45 0.85
N ALA A 191 1.73 5.64 -0.18
CA ALA A 191 0.80 4.52 -0.10
C ALA A 191 1.30 3.40 0.83
N ILE A 192 2.61 3.12 0.84
CA ILE A 192 3.23 2.21 1.82
C ILE A 192 2.93 2.71 3.25
N LEU A 193 3.18 3.99 3.54
CA LEU A 193 2.93 4.56 4.86
C LEU A 193 1.43 4.58 5.22
N ALA A 194 0.57 5.01 4.30
CA ALA A 194 -0.88 5.06 4.52
C ALA A 194 -1.46 3.68 4.81
N SER A 195 -1.04 2.65 4.05
CA SER A 195 -1.47 1.27 4.29
C SER A 195 -1.06 0.76 5.67
N ARG A 196 0.11 1.20 6.18
CA ARG A 196 0.55 0.85 7.53
C ARG A 196 -0.26 1.52 8.60
N LEU A 197 -0.54 2.81 8.44
CA LEU A 197 -1.37 3.54 9.38
C LEU A 197 -2.76 2.92 9.48
N ILE A 198 -3.35 2.56 8.33
CA ILE A 198 -4.64 1.85 8.25
C ILE A 198 -4.56 0.48 8.94
N ALA A 199 -3.53 -0.32 8.66
CA ALA A 199 -3.38 -1.64 9.29
C ALA A 199 -3.18 -1.53 10.82
N ALA A 200 -2.35 -0.59 11.28
CA ALA A 200 -2.14 -0.33 12.69
C ALA A 200 -3.43 0.13 13.38
N TRP A 201 -4.20 1.00 12.73
CA TRP A 201 -5.49 1.46 13.24
C TRP A 201 -6.52 0.32 13.31
N ALA A 202 -6.62 -0.50 12.26
CA ALA A 202 -7.47 -1.69 12.24
C ALA A 202 -7.12 -2.64 13.39
N ARG A 203 -5.83 -2.82 13.69
CA ARG A 203 -5.36 -3.61 14.82
C ARG A 203 -5.77 -3.03 16.17
N ILE A 204 -5.58 -1.73 16.37
CA ILE A 204 -6.01 -1.07 17.61
C ILE A 204 -7.52 -1.23 17.78
N ASN A 205 -8.31 -0.92 16.74
CA ASN A 205 -9.77 -1.01 16.80
C ASN A 205 -10.25 -2.45 17.07
N GLY A 206 -9.74 -3.44 16.34
CA GLY A 206 -10.09 -4.85 16.55
C GLY A 206 -9.71 -5.34 17.96
N THR A 207 -8.55 -4.91 18.46
CA THR A 207 -8.12 -5.22 19.83
C THR A 207 -9.05 -4.60 20.87
N VAL A 208 -9.42 -3.33 20.70
CA VAL A 208 -10.37 -2.62 21.56
C VAL A 208 -11.73 -3.32 21.56
N GLN A 209 -12.23 -3.72 20.37
CA GLN A 209 -13.48 -4.46 20.25
C GLN A 209 -13.43 -5.83 20.95
N LEU A 210 -12.31 -6.55 20.84
CA LEU A 210 -12.12 -7.82 21.55
C LEU A 210 -12.07 -7.62 23.06
N VAL A 211 -11.36 -6.60 23.56
CA VAL A 211 -11.31 -6.28 24.99
C VAL A 211 -12.70 -5.99 25.52
N PHE A 212 -13.44 -5.07 24.88
CA PHE A 212 -14.80 -4.73 25.28
C PHE A 212 -15.80 -5.89 25.16
N SER A 213 -15.55 -6.84 24.26
CA SER A 213 -16.41 -8.02 24.11
C SER A 213 -16.03 -9.16 25.07
N SER A 214 -14.80 -9.16 25.57
CA SER A 214 -14.30 -10.15 26.53
C SER A 214 -14.69 -9.84 27.97
N GLN A 215 -15.13 -8.62 28.24
CA GLN A 215 -15.51 -8.16 29.57
C GLN A 215 -16.98 -7.74 29.56
N ASP A 216 -17.81 -8.49 30.26
CA ASP A 216 -19.01 -7.88 30.82
C ASP A 216 -18.52 -6.94 31.92
N MET A 217 -18.78 -5.63 31.77
CA MET A 217 -18.43 -4.69 32.83
C MET A 217 -19.37 -4.95 34.01
N MET A 218 -18.86 -5.63 35.03
CA MET A 218 -19.54 -5.78 36.31
C MET A 218 -19.20 -4.59 37.19
N PHE A 219 -20.23 -3.84 37.56
CA PHE A 219 -20.12 -2.79 38.57
C PHE A 219 -20.80 -3.29 39.83
N GLU A 220 -20.04 -3.36 40.91
CA GLU A 220 -20.60 -3.64 42.23
C GLU A 220 -21.24 -2.35 42.74
N VAL A 221 -22.54 -2.43 43.00
CA VAL A 221 -23.36 -1.33 43.48
C VAL A 221 -23.93 -1.68 44.85
N ASP A 222 -24.03 -0.69 45.73
CA ASP A 222 -24.68 -0.87 47.03
C ASP A 222 -26.20 -1.04 46.88
N GLU A 223 -26.87 -1.26 48.01
CA GLU A 223 -28.33 -1.37 48.09
C GLU A 223 -29.07 -0.09 47.60
N ASN A 224 -28.37 1.05 47.52
CA ASN A 224 -28.86 2.33 47.02
C ASN A 224 -28.44 2.61 45.56
N TRP A 225 -27.92 1.60 44.84
CA TRP A 225 -27.40 1.72 43.47
C TRP A 225 -26.19 2.66 43.32
N GLN A 226 -25.47 2.95 44.41
CA GLN A 226 -24.24 3.72 44.40
C GLN A 226 -23.04 2.82 44.14
N LEU A 227 -22.12 3.29 43.30
CA LEU A 227 -20.96 2.52 42.87
C LEU A 227 -19.97 2.33 44.04
N MET A 228 -19.73 1.08 44.44
CA MET A 228 -19.04 0.77 45.71
C MET A 228 -17.50 0.79 45.62
N ASN A 229 -16.89 0.63 44.44
CA ASN A 229 -15.49 0.97 44.16
C ASN A 229 -15.15 0.82 42.68
N VAL A 230 -14.52 1.83 42.07
CA VAL A 230 -14.01 1.79 40.69
C VAL A 230 -12.58 1.24 40.70
N LEU A 231 -12.42 -0.06 40.83
CA LEU A 231 -11.12 -0.69 40.55
C LEU A 231 -11.34 -1.88 39.63
N ASN A 232 -11.57 -1.55 38.37
CA ASN A 232 -11.62 -2.52 37.30
C ASN A 232 -10.17 -2.92 36.92
N GLU A 233 -9.48 -3.56 37.86
CA GLU A 233 -8.14 -4.12 37.65
C GLU A 233 -8.12 -5.06 36.43
N ALA A 234 -9.23 -5.76 36.19
CA ALA A 234 -9.43 -6.62 35.03
C ALA A 234 -9.42 -5.82 33.71
N ALA A 235 -10.05 -4.64 33.63
CA ALA A 235 -10.00 -3.78 32.45
C ALA A 235 -8.60 -3.20 32.19
N SER A 236 -7.86 -2.88 33.26
CA SER A 236 -6.46 -2.43 33.13
C SER A 236 -5.52 -3.56 32.67
N LYS A 237 -5.67 -4.77 33.22
CA LYS A 237 -4.87 -5.96 32.88
C LYS A 237 -5.19 -6.47 31.47
N SER A 238 -6.44 -6.40 31.02
CA SER A 238 -6.84 -6.78 29.66
C SER A 238 -6.38 -5.76 28.61
N ALA A 239 -6.37 -4.46 28.91
CA ALA A 239 -5.79 -3.42 28.05
C ALA A 239 -4.27 -3.59 27.88
N ILE A 240 -3.58 -4.08 28.92
CA ILE A 240 -2.15 -4.41 28.86
C ILE A 240 -1.92 -5.69 28.04
N ALA A 241 -2.70 -6.75 28.24
CA ALA A 241 -2.60 -8.01 27.47
C ALA A 241 -2.93 -7.82 25.98
N ALA A 242 -3.90 -6.95 25.67
CA ALA A 242 -4.23 -6.49 24.32
C ALA A 242 -3.04 -5.89 23.57
N ARG A 243 -2.14 -5.21 24.29
CA ARG A 243 -0.93 -4.58 23.74
C ARG A 243 0.08 -5.61 23.20
N PHE A 244 0.04 -6.85 23.69
CA PHE A 244 0.97 -7.93 23.33
C PHE A 244 0.43 -8.92 22.29
N GLY A 245 -0.84 -8.81 21.88
CA GLY A 245 -1.34 -9.47 20.67
C GLY A 245 -1.64 -10.97 20.75
N GLU A 246 -1.69 -11.56 21.95
CA GLU A 246 -2.05 -12.98 22.11
C GLU A 246 -3.55 -13.16 22.34
N VAL A 247 -4.29 -13.39 21.25
CA VAL A 247 -5.73 -13.71 21.30
C VAL A 247 -6.02 -14.98 22.10
N ALA A 248 -5.07 -15.93 22.16
CA ALA A 248 -5.17 -17.13 22.99
C ALA A 248 -5.41 -16.80 24.47
N HIS A 249 -4.92 -15.65 24.92
CA HIS A 249 -5.03 -15.16 26.29
C HIS A 249 -6.45 -14.64 26.64
N PHE A 250 -7.26 -14.28 25.65
CA PHE A 250 -8.64 -13.78 25.87
C PHE A 250 -9.64 -14.92 26.03
N THR A 251 -9.45 -16.04 25.33
CA THR A 251 -10.30 -17.23 25.51
C THR A 251 -10.10 -17.91 26.87
N SER A 252 -8.91 -17.81 27.46
CA SER A 252 -8.65 -18.30 28.82
C SER A 252 -9.21 -17.40 29.92
N LEU A 253 -9.65 -16.18 29.56
CA LEU A 253 -10.31 -15.24 30.47
C LEU A 253 -11.85 -15.39 30.46
N CYS A 254 -12.41 -16.24 29.60
CA CYS A 254 -13.85 -16.48 29.55
C CYS A 254 -14.29 -17.37 30.74
N ILE A 255 -15.33 -16.93 31.45
CA ILE A 255 -15.85 -17.61 32.65
C ILE A 255 -16.59 -18.91 32.27
N ASN A 256 -17.25 -18.93 31.10
CA ASN A 256 -18.02 -20.08 30.62
C ASN A 256 -18.01 -20.19 29.08
N ASP A 257 -18.55 -21.29 28.57
CA ASP A 257 -18.65 -21.55 27.13
C ASP A 257 -19.54 -20.54 26.39
N GLU A 258 -20.50 -19.92 27.09
CA GLU A 258 -21.36 -18.89 26.52
C GLU A 258 -20.59 -17.58 26.27
N HIS A 259 -19.77 -17.13 27.23
CA HIS A 259 -18.82 -16.02 27.05
C HIS A 259 -17.83 -16.30 25.95
N ARG A 260 -17.35 -17.55 25.85
CA ARG A 260 -16.45 -17.97 24.78
C ARG A 260 -17.13 -17.88 23.42
N ALA A 261 -18.39 -18.31 23.31
CA ALA A 261 -19.18 -18.21 22.08
C ALA A 261 -19.43 -16.74 21.69
N ARG A 262 -19.76 -15.87 22.67
CA ARG A 262 -19.91 -14.41 22.45
C ARG A 262 -18.60 -13.76 22.01
N LEU A 263 -17.47 -14.10 22.63
CA LEU A 263 -16.15 -13.61 22.24
C LEU A 263 -15.79 -14.03 20.81
N VAL A 264 -16.05 -15.30 20.46
CA VAL A 264 -15.85 -15.79 19.09
C VAL A 264 -16.76 -15.07 18.10
N GLN A 265 -18.03 -14.85 18.46
CA GLN A 265 -18.98 -14.12 17.61
C GLN A 265 -18.59 -12.64 17.46
N ALA A 266 -18.10 -12.00 18.51
CA ALA A 266 -17.59 -10.64 18.49
C ALA A 266 -16.31 -10.53 17.66
N GLY A 267 -15.38 -11.49 17.77
CA GLY A 267 -14.22 -11.60 16.90
C GLY A 267 -14.62 -11.76 15.43
N CYS A 268 -15.60 -12.62 15.13
CA CYS A 268 -16.15 -12.75 13.77
C CYS A 268 -16.83 -11.46 13.28
N ARG A 269 -17.46 -10.69 14.17
CA ARG A 269 -18.07 -9.38 13.84
C ARG A 269 -17.01 -8.31 13.59
N ALA A 270 -15.98 -8.24 14.44
CA ALA A 270 -14.82 -7.38 14.24
C ALA A 270 -14.11 -7.69 12.91
N ASP A 271 -13.98 -8.98 12.58
CA ASP A 271 -13.40 -9.47 11.34
C ASP A 271 -14.25 -9.19 10.09
N SER A 272 -15.56 -8.93 10.24
CA SER A 272 -16.49 -8.72 9.11
C SER A 272 -16.94 -7.28 8.92
N GLN A 273 -16.67 -6.41 9.88
CA GLN A 273 -17.11 -5.01 9.88
C GLN A 273 -16.02 -4.06 9.34
N HIS A 274 -16.44 -3.03 8.59
CA HIS A 274 -15.57 -1.92 8.18
C HIS A 274 -15.12 -1.07 9.39
N MET A 275 -14.01 -0.35 9.25
CA MET A 275 -13.37 0.51 10.28
C MET A 275 -14.22 1.67 10.86
N GLY A 276 -15.54 1.67 10.67
CA GLY A 276 -16.48 2.62 11.29
C GLY A 276 -17.75 1.97 11.85
N ALA A 277 -17.82 0.63 11.94
CA ALA A 277 -18.98 -0.02 12.52
C ALA A 277 -19.03 0.17 14.04
N LEU A 278 -20.25 0.32 14.56
CA LEU A 278 -20.54 0.50 15.98
C LEU A 278 -19.86 -0.59 16.81
N THR A 279 -19.13 -0.18 17.86
CA THR A 279 -18.57 -1.08 18.86
C THR A 279 -19.63 -2.06 19.36
N PRO A 280 -19.27 -3.34 19.58
CA PRO A 280 -20.20 -4.31 20.13
C PRO A 280 -20.80 -3.80 21.44
N LYS A 281 -22.12 -3.99 21.61
CA LYS A 281 -22.83 -3.59 22.82
C LYS A 281 -22.23 -4.34 24.01
N CYS A 282 -21.57 -3.61 24.91
CA CYS A 282 -21.14 -4.12 26.20
C CYS A 282 -22.40 -4.35 27.05
N ALA A 283 -22.59 -5.55 27.58
CA ALA A 283 -23.56 -5.75 28.65
C ALA A 283 -22.96 -5.15 29.93
N VAL A 284 -23.67 -4.22 30.54
CA VAL A 284 -23.34 -3.67 31.86
C VAL A 284 -24.21 -4.41 32.86
N VAL A 285 -23.59 -5.16 33.76
CA VAL A 285 -24.29 -5.94 34.78
C VAL A 285 -24.00 -5.32 36.14
N PHE A 286 -25.07 -4.89 36.81
CA PHE A 286 -25.01 -4.40 38.18
C PHE A 286 -25.25 -5.57 39.12
N ARG A 287 -24.37 -5.74 40.12
CA ARG A 287 -24.49 -6.81 41.12
C ARG A 287 -24.56 -6.20 42.52
N LEU A 288 -25.50 -6.71 43.32
CA LEU A 288 -25.60 -6.40 44.74
C LEU A 288 -24.60 -7.25 45.54
N PRO A 289 -24.04 -6.72 46.64
CA PRO A 289 -23.14 -7.49 47.50
C PRO A 289 -23.89 -8.66 48.13
N GLY A 290 -23.40 -9.90 47.91
CA GLY A 290 -23.92 -11.11 48.56
C GLY A 290 -24.57 -12.17 47.65
N ASP A 291 -24.82 -11.85 46.37
CA ASP A 291 -25.30 -12.84 45.39
C ASP A 291 -24.13 -13.66 44.83
N SER A 292 -23.61 -14.63 45.59
CA SER A 292 -22.61 -15.62 45.13
C SER A 292 -23.22 -16.98 44.85
#